data_AF-B8AMK9-F1
#
_entry.id   AF-B8AMK9-F1
#
_cell.length_a   1.000
_cell.length_b   1.000
_cell.length_c   1.000
_cell.angle_alpha   90.00
_cell.angle_beta   90.00
_cell.angle_gamma   90.00
#
_symmetry.space_group_name_H-M   'P 1'
#
loop_
_entity.id
_entity.type
_entity.pdbx_description
1 polymer ?
#
loop_
_entity_poly.entity_id
_entity_poly.type
_entity_poly.pdbx_seq_one_letter_code
_entity_poly.pdbx_strand_id
1 'polypeptide(L)'
;MAIRIATLKDKPVNRRKIAEFKSLGLEAVEKKDYLSAAGFYSEAMDLDPDDATLLSNRSLCWLYLGEGGKALVDAHKCRKMRPDWPKACYRQGAALMLLKDYVSACEALFDGFKLDPEDVEIENALREALEFLKVSQSTSAN
;
A
#
# COMPACT_ATOMS: atom_id res chain seq x y z
N MET A 1 34.19 -14.63 15.50
CA MET A 1 34.22 -13.48 14.57
C MET A 1 33.16 -13.70 13.50
N ALA A 2 31.99 -13.08 13.62
CA ALA A 2 30.96 -13.19 12.59
C ALA A 2 31.36 -12.32 11.39
N ILE A 3 31.62 -12.95 10.25
CA ILE A 3 31.84 -12.25 8.99
C ILE A 3 30.51 -11.57 8.64
N ARG A 4 30.45 -10.25 8.76
CA ARG A 4 29.31 -9.45 8.31
C ARG A 4 29.28 -9.54 6.78
N ILE A 5 28.51 -10.47 6.25
CA ILE A 5 28.19 -10.52 4.82
C ILE A 5 27.43 -9.21 4.55
N ALA A 6 28.11 -8.22 3.99
CA ALA A 6 27.47 -7.00 3.55
C ALA A 6 26.39 -7.40 2.54
N THR A 7 25.13 -7.27 2.92
CA THR A 7 24.02 -7.51 2.02
C THR A 7 24.15 -6.53 0.85
N LEU A 8 23.61 -6.84 -0.33
CA LEU A 8 23.69 -5.93 -1.48
C LEU A 8 23.18 -4.52 -1.13
N LYS A 9 22.27 -4.41 -0.15
CA LYS A 9 21.75 -3.17 0.44
C LYS A 9 22.79 -2.32 1.16
N ASP A 10 23.82 -2.94 1.76
CA ASP A 10 24.82 -2.24 2.57
C ASP A 10 25.85 -1.48 1.73
N LYS A 11 25.94 -1.77 0.42
CA LYS A 11 26.87 -1.06 -0.48
C LYS A 11 26.46 0.43 -0.57
N PRO A 12 27.38 1.38 -0.34
CA PRO A 12 27.05 2.81 -0.31
C PRO A 12 26.47 3.33 -1.63
N VAL A 13 26.87 2.74 -2.76
CA VAL A 13 26.30 3.05 -4.09
C VAL A 13 24.81 2.68 -4.18
N ASN A 14 24.42 1.52 -3.63
CA ASN A 14 23.03 1.07 -3.68
C ASN A 14 22.14 1.91 -2.75
N ARG A 15 22.64 2.31 -1.58
CA ARG A 15 21.92 3.23 -0.68
C ARG A 15 21.60 4.57 -1.33
N ARG A 16 22.55 5.15 -2.09
CA ARG A 16 22.30 6.40 -2.84
C ARG A 16 21.25 6.20 -3.92
N LYS A 17 21.33 5.13 -4.72
CA LYS A 17 20.34 4.81 -5.75
C LYS A 17 18.94 4.56 -5.19
N ILE A 18 18.82 3.83 -4.07
CA ILE A 18 17.54 3.62 -3.39
C ILE A 18 16.93 4.97 -2.98
N ALA A 19 17.72 5.86 -2.39
CA ALA A 19 17.25 7.19 -1.99
C ALA A 19 16.84 8.05 -3.19
N GLU A 20 17.61 8.00 -4.28
CA GLU A 20 17.30 8.67 -5.54
C GLU A 20 15.97 8.19 -6.12
N PHE A 21 15.77 6.87 -6.28
CA PHE A 21 14.52 6.33 -6.79
C PHE A 21 13.32 6.63 -5.87
N LYS A 22 13.50 6.61 -4.55
CA LYS A 22 12.46 7.04 -3.60
C LYS A 22 12.08 8.51 -3.81
N SER A 23 13.07 9.38 -4.01
CA SER A 23 12.85 10.80 -4.26
C SER A 23 12.13 11.03 -5.59
N LEU A 24 12.57 10.37 -6.66
CA LEU A 24 11.92 10.45 -7.98
C LEU A 24 10.49 9.92 -7.94
N GLY A 25 10.26 8.83 -7.20
CA GLY A 25 8.92 8.29 -6.98
C GLY A 25 8.01 9.29 -6.27
N LEU A 26 8.51 9.95 -5.22
CA LEU A 26 7.75 10.98 -4.50
C LEU A 26 7.44 12.19 -5.40
N GLU A 27 8.43 12.70 -6.13
CA GLU A 27 8.25 13.81 -7.06
C GLU A 27 7.23 13.48 -8.16
N ALA A 28 7.25 12.26 -8.68
CA ALA A 28 6.28 11.78 -9.66
C ALA A 28 4.86 11.70 -9.06
N VAL A 29 4.70 11.26 -7.80
CA VAL A 29 3.40 11.30 -7.09
C VAL A 29 2.90 12.74 -6.94
N GLU A 30 3.76 13.69 -6.57
CA GLU A 30 3.40 15.12 -6.45
C GLU A 30 2.93 15.70 -7.79
N LYS A 31 3.55 15.25 -8.90
CA LYS A 31 3.15 15.59 -10.28
C LYS A 31 1.94 14.80 -10.78
N LYS A 32 1.38 13.89 -9.97
CA LYS A 32 0.30 12.95 -10.33
C LYS A 32 0.66 11.99 -11.48
N ASP A 33 1.95 11.81 -11.75
CA ASP A 33 2.45 10.81 -12.69
C ASP A 33 2.67 9.48 -11.96
N TYR A 34 1.55 8.82 -11.67
CA TYR A 34 1.53 7.59 -10.86
C TYR A 34 2.19 6.40 -11.57
N LEU A 35 2.22 6.39 -12.91
CA LEU A 35 2.86 5.30 -13.65
C LEU A 35 4.38 5.38 -13.50
N SER A 36 4.96 6.56 -13.70
CA SER A 36 6.40 6.77 -13.46
C SER A 36 6.75 6.55 -12.00
N ALA A 37 5.92 7.02 -11.06
CA ALA A 37 6.13 6.78 -9.63
C ALA A 37 6.19 5.28 -9.29
N ALA A 38 5.27 4.48 -9.83
CA ALA A 38 5.27 3.03 -9.64
C ALA A 38 6.52 2.37 -10.23
N GLY A 39 7.02 2.88 -11.37
CA GLY A 39 8.30 2.47 -11.95
C GLY A 39 9.47 2.73 -11.02
N PHE A 40 9.62 3.96 -10.53
CA PHE A 40 10.70 4.31 -9.61
C PHE A 40 10.65 3.52 -8.30
N TYR A 41 9.47 3.30 -7.74
CA TYR A 41 9.35 2.43 -6.55
C TYR A 41 9.72 0.98 -6.86
N SER A 42 9.47 0.48 -8.06
CA SER A 42 9.89 -0.87 -8.48
C SER A 42 11.42 -0.97 -8.55
N GLU A 43 12.09 0.00 -9.16
CA GLU A 43 13.57 0.07 -9.18
C GLU A 43 14.16 0.16 -7.77
N ALA A 44 13.53 0.93 -6.88
CA ALA A 44 13.92 0.99 -5.47
C ALA A 44 13.74 -0.37 -4.76
N MET A 45 12.66 -1.09 -5.06
CA MET A 45 12.36 -2.40 -4.47
C MET A 45 13.31 -3.51 -4.94
N ASP A 46 13.80 -3.44 -6.17
CA ASP A 46 14.80 -4.39 -6.67
C ASP A 46 16.14 -4.27 -5.92
N LEU A 47 16.45 -3.05 -5.45
CA LEU A 47 17.61 -2.78 -4.61
C LEU A 47 17.33 -2.99 -3.11
N ASP A 48 16.09 -2.78 -2.66
CA ASP A 48 15.66 -2.92 -1.27
C ASP A 48 14.31 -3.67 -1.12
N PRO A 49 14.31 -5.01 -1.28
CA PRO A 49 13.07 -5.80 -1.24
C PRO A 49 12.40 -5.89 0.14
N ASP A 50 13.06 -5.40 1.20
CA ASP A 50 12.56 -5.52 2.59
C ASP A 50 11.96 -4.20 3.11
N ASP A 51 11.90 -3.16 2.28
CA ASP A 51 11.26 -1.91 2.65
C ASP A 51 9.76 -1.94 2.32
N ALA A 52 8.94 -2.19 3.33
CA ALA A 52 7.48 -2.20 3.22
C ALA A 52 6.91 -0.83 2.79
N THR A 53 7.62 0.27 3.01
CA THR A 53 7.14 1.61 2.62
C THR A 53 7.08 1.76 1.10
N LEU A 54 8.00 1.12 0.37
CA LEU A 54 7.99 1.09 -1.10
C LEU A 54 6.75 0.39 -1.64
N LEU A 55 6.38 -0.75 -1.04
CA LEU A 55 5.16 -1.48 -1.38
C LEU A 55 3.90 -0.63 -1.12
N SER A 56 3.83 0.01 0.04
CA SER A 56 2.71 0.91 0.38
C SER A 56 2.58 2.08 -0.60
N ASN A 57 3.71 2.67 -1.02
CA ASN A 57 3.70 3.80 -1.95
C ASN A 57 3.38 3.36 -3.38
N ARG A 58 3.89 2.22 -3.82
CA ARG A 58 3.54 1.66 -5.14
C ARG A 58 2.08 1.21 -5.20
N SER A 59 1.56 0.61 -4.12
CA SER A 59 0.14 0.30 -3.96
C SER A 59 -0.74 1.55 -4.12
N LEU A 60 -0.37 2.68 -3.50
CA LEU A 60 -1.05 3.96 -3.68
C LEU A 60 -1.08 4.40 -5.15
N CYS A 61 0.04 4.26 -5.86
CA CYS A 61 0.12 4.61 -7.28
C CYS A 61 -0.85 3.77 -8.11
N TRP A 62 -0.92 2.46 -7.85
CA TRP A 62 -1.88 1.58 -8.51
C TRP A 62 -3.34 1.93 -8.20
N LEU A 63 -3.65 2.35 -6.97
CA LEU A 63 -5.00 2.84 -6.62
C LEU A 63 -5.40 4.04 -7.48
N TYR A 64 -4.52 5.03 -7.62
CA TYR A 64 -4.80 6.20 -8.46
C TYR A 64 -4.90 5.88 -9.96
N LEU A 65 -4.26 4.80 -10.41
CA LEU A 65 -4.36 4.31 -11.78
C LEU A 65 -5.60 3.42 -12.03
N GLY A 66 -6.40 3.12 -11.00
CA GLY A 66 -7.54 2.21 -11.11
C GLY A 66 -7.15 0.72 -11.17
N GLU A 67 -5.89 0.39 -10.88
CA GLU A 67 -5.32 -0.95 -10.98
C GLU A 67 -5.45 -1.72 -9.66
N GLY A 68 -6.69 -1.96 -9.21
CA GLY A 68 -7.00 -2.53 -7.89
C GLY A 68 -6.32 -3.87 -7.60
N GLY A 69 -6.17 -4.74 -8.60
CA GLY A 69 -5.48 -6.02 -8.44
C GLY A 69 -3.99 -5.85 -8.10
N LYS A 70 -3.29 -4.94 -8.78
CA LYS A 70 -1.88 -4.65 -8.50
C LYS A 70 -1.72 -3.97 -7.15
N ALA A 71 -2.61 -3.02 -6.83
CA ALA A 71 -2.64 -2.36 -5.53
C ALA A 71 -2.79 -3.36 -4.38
N LEU A 72 -3.68 -4.35 -4.53
CA LEU A 72 -3.95 -5.37 -3.52
C LEU A 72 -2.73 -6.28 -3.27
N VAL A 73 -2.04 -6.71 -4.33
CA VAL A 73 -0.83 -7.54 -4.20
C VAL A 73 0.24 -6.81 -3.37
N ASP A 74 0.50 -5.55 -3.68
CA ASP A 74 1.48 -4.73 -2.96
C ASP A 74 1.04 -4.48 -1.50
N ALA A 75 -0.24 -4.16 -1.29
CA ALA A 75 -0.79 -3.93 0.05
C ALA A 75 -0.72 -5.18 0.94
N HIS A 76 -1.05 -6.35 0.40
CA HIS A 76 -0.97 -7.61 1.12
C HIS A 76 0.47 -7.95 1.51
N LYS A 77 1.43 -7.75 0.59
CA LYS A 77 2.85 -7.95 0.90
C LYS A 77 3.33 -6.95 1.96
N CYS A 78 2.92 -5.69 1.86
CA CYS A 78 3.20 -4.65 2.86
C CYS A 78 2.69 -5.04 4.25
N ARG A 79 1.42 -5.46 4.36
CA ARG A 79 0.81 -5.89 5.62
C ARG A 79 1.47 -7.13 6.20
N LYS A 80 1.90 -8.08 5.36
CA LYS A 80 2.67 -9.26 5.82
C LYS A 80 4.03 -8.86 6.41
N MET A 81 4.68 -7.83 5.87
CA MET A 81 5.97 -7.33 6.35
C MET A 81 5.83 -6.47 7.61
N ARG A 82 4.74 -5.69 7.71
CA ARG A 82 4.44 -4.81 8.84
C ARG A 82 2.98 -4.99 9.28
N PRO A 83 2.68 -6.05 10.07
CA PRO A 83 1.31 -6.35 10.48
C PRO A 83 0.73 -5.31 11.47
N ASP A 84 1.59 -4.54 12.11
CA ASP A 84 1.29 -3.49 13.09
C ASP A 84 1.19 -2.09 12.46
N TRP A 85 1.17 -1.98 11.12
CA TRP A 85 1.13 -0.70 10.43
C TRP A 85 -0.27 -0.40 9.86
N PRO A 86 -1.05 0.55 10.47
CA PRO A 86 -2.42 0.86 10.04
C PRO A 86 -2.51 1.21 8.55
N LYS A 87 -1.52 1.94 8.03
CA LYS A 87 -1.47 2.35 6.62
C LYS A 87 -1.45 1.17 5.65
N ALA A 88 -0.84 0.04 6.01
CA ALA A 88 -0.87 -1.16 5.18
C ALA A 88 -2.29 -1.75 5.10
N CYS A 89 -3.02 -1.75 6.21
CA CYS A 89 -4.42 -2.16 6.26
C CYS A 89 -5.31 -1.23 5.44
N TYR A 90 -5.09 0.09 5.53
CA TYR A 90 -5.76 1.07 4.69
C TYR A 90 -5.54 0.80 3.19
N ARG A 91 -4.30 0.59 2.75
CA ARG A 91 -3.99 0.32 1.33
C ARG A 91 -4.69 -0.95 0.84
N GLN A 92 -4.77 -1.99 1.67
CA GLN A 92 -5.48 -3.22 1.35
C GLN A 92 -6.98 -2.97 1.22
N GLY A 93 -7.58 -2.27 2.19
CA GLY A 93 -8.98 -1.88 2.18
C GLY A 93 -9.37 -1.08 0.94
N ALA A 94 -8.61 -0.03 0.63
CA ALA A 94 -8.83 0.80 -0.55
C ALA A 94 -8.72 0.01 -1.87
N ALA A 95 -7.80 -0.95 -1.95
CA ALA A 95 -7.68 -1.82 -3.12
C ALA A 95 -8.90 -2.75 -3.29
N LEU A 96 -9.40 -3.30 -2.18
CA LEU A 96 -10.60 -4.14 -2.17
C LEU A 96 -11.86 -3.35 -2.49
N MET A 97 -11.96 -2.09 -2.02
CA MET A 97 -13.02 -1.16 -2.41
C MET A 97 -13.06 -0.95 -3.92
N LEU A 98 -11.91 -0.73 -4.55
CA LEU A 98 -11.80 -0.56 -5.99
C LEU A 98 -12.19 -1.84 -6.76
N LEU A 99 -11.91 -3.01 -6.18
CA LEU A 99 -12.33 -4.32 -6.69
C LEU A 99 -13.78 -4.68 -6.34
N LYS A 100 -14.50 -3.82 -5.61
CA LYS A 100 -15.87 -4.02 -5.12
C LYS A 100 -16.05 -5.22 -4.18
N ASP A 101 -14.96 -5.69 -3.57
CA ASP A 101 -15.00 -6.67 -2.50
C ASP A 101 -15.20 -5.95 -1.15
N TYR A 102 -16.43 -5.48 -0.94
CA TYR A 102 -16.77 -4.64 0.20
C TYR A 102 -16.66 -5.38 1.55
N VAL A 103 -16.86 -6.70 1.55
CA VAL A 103 -16.75 -7.53 2.76
C VAL A 103 -15.30 -7.53 3.24
N SER A 104 -14.37 -7.95 2.39
CA SER A 104 -12.96 -7.97 2.77
C SER A 104 -12.36 -6.58 2.93
N ALA A 105 -12.89 -5.56 2.24
CA ALA A 105 -12.52 -4.17 2.47
C ALA A 105 -12.84 -3.73 3.91
N CYS A 106 -14.06 -4.00 4.39
CA CYS A 106 -14.47 -3.70 5.77
C CYS A 106 -13.58 -4.41 6.79
N GLU A 107 -13.26 -5.70 6.58
CA GLU A 107 -12.39 -6.45 7.47
C GLU A 107 -10.99 -5.84 7.56
N ALA A 108 -10.38 -5.54 6.41
CA ALA A 108 -9.05 -4.94 6.35
C ALA A 108 -9.02 -3.55 7.01
N LEU A 109 -10.01 -2.70 6.73
CA LEU A 109 -10.10 -1.35 7.31
C LEU A 109 -10.39 -1.39 8.81
N PHE A 110 -11.22 -2.33 9.27
CA PHE A 110 -11.49 -2.51 10.69
C PHE A 110 -10.25 -2.98 11.46
N ASP A 111 -9.43 -3.84 10.87
CA ASP A 111 -8.14 -4.19 11.47
C ASP A 111 -7.19 -3.00 11.53
N GLY A 112 -7.17 -2.14 10.50
CA GLY A 112 -6.45 -0.87 10.54
C GLY A 112 -6.93 0.05 11.65
N PHE A 113 -8.25 0.17 11.82
CA PHE A 113 -8.87 1.01 12.84
C PHE A 113 -8.57 0.51 14.25
N LYS A 114 -8.46 -0.81 14.47
CA LYS A 114 -8.02 -1.35 15.78
C LYS A 114 -6.58 -0.96 16.12
N LEU A 115 -5.72 -0.83 15.11
CA LEU A 115 -4.32 -0.46 15.30
C LEU A 115 -4.17 1.03 15.58
N ASP A 116 -4.98 1.88 14.93
CA ASP A 116 -5.02 3.31 15.16
C ASP A 116 -6.46 3.85 15.06
N PRO A 117 -7.20 3.91 16.19
CA PRO A 117 -8.57 4.40 16.21
C PRO A 117 -8.72 5.90 15.98
N GLU A 118 -7.63 6.67 16.04
CA GLU A 118 -7.65 8.13 15.85
C GLU A 118 -7.36 8.52 14.38
N ASP A 119 -7.00 7.55 13.53
CA ASP A 119 -6.79 7.77 12.10
C ASP A 119 -8.12 8.00 11.38
N VAL A 120 -8.42 9.27 11.17
CA VAL A 120 -9.63 9.75 10.48
C VAL A 120 -9.71 9.25 9.03
N GLU A 121 -8.58 8.99 8.36
CA GLU A 121 -8.58 8.46 6.99
C GLU A 121 -9.11 7.02 6.98
N ILE A 122 -8.67 6.21 7.96
CA ILE A 122 -9.14 4.83 8.13
C ILE A 122 -10.60 4.79 8.59
N GLU A 123 -10.99 5.64 9.55
CA GLU A 123 -12.38 5.70 10.01
C GLU A 123 -13.34 6.04 8.86
N ASN A 124 -12.99 7.06 8.05
CA ASN A 124 -13.78 7.45 6.89
C ASN A 124 -13.88 6.33 5.86
N ALA A 125 -12.76 5.69 5.52
CA ALA A 125 -12.76 4.58 4.57
C ALA A 125 -13.58 3.39 5.07
N LEU A 126 -13.52 3.07 6.37
CA LEU A 126 -14.33 1.99 6.96
C LEU A 126 -15.82 2.31 6.88
N ARG A 127 -16.21 3.55 7.20
CA ARG A 127 -17.59 4.02 7.08
C ARG A 127 -18.10 3.90 5.65
N GLU A 128 -17.31 4.37 4.68
CA GLU A 128 -17.63 4.25 3.25
C GLU A 128 -17.80 2.77 2.83
N ALA A 129 -16.86 1.90 3.23
CA ALA A 129 -16.94 0.46 2.92
C ALA A 129 -18.22 -0.20 3.48
N LEU A 130 -18.61 0.17 4.71
CA LEU A 130 -19.84 -0.33 5.33
C LEU A 130 -21.11 0.16 4.62
N GLU A 131 -21.10 1.38 4.09
CA GLU A 131 -22.21 1.92 3.30
C GLU A 131 -22.37 1.15 1.98
N PHE A 132 -21.28 0.97 1.23
CA PHE A 132 -21.30 0.18 0.00
C PHE A 132 -21.72 -1.27 0.24
N LEU A 133 -21.26 -1.89 1.33
CA LEU A 133 -21.68 -3.23 1.72
C LEU A 133 -23.20 -3.31 1.93
N LYS A 134 -23.79 -2.38 2.68
CA LYS A 134 -25.25 -2.34 2.92
C LYS A 134 -26.04 -2.16 1.62
N VAL A 135 -25.60 -1.27 0.74
CA VAL A 135 -26.23 -1.03 -0.57
C VAL A 135 -26.15 -2.28 -1.46
N SER A 136 -25.02 -2.98 -1.46
CA SER A 136 -24.85 -4.22 -2.24
C SER A 136 -25.79 -5.34 -1.78
N GLN A 137 -26.03 -5.44 -0.47
CA GLN A 137 -26.93 -6.44 0.12
C GLN A 137 -28.41 -6.11 -0.14
N SER A 138 -28.80 -4.84 -0.05
CA SER A 138 -30.18 -4.43 -0.35
C SER A 138 -30.53 -4.58 -1.83
N THR A 139 -29.56 -4.38 -2.74
CA THR A 139 -29.76 -4.58 -4.17
C THR A 139 -29.89 -6.06 -4.54
N SER A 140 -29.26 -6.97 -3.79
CA SER A 140 -29.33 -8.42 -4.04
C SER A 140 -30.60 -9.08 -3.48
N ALA A 141 -31.38 -8.36 -2.68
CA ALA A 141 -32.59 -8.86 -2.02
C ALA A 141 -33.90 -8.48 -2.74
N ASN A 142 -33.82 -7.69 -3.82
CA ASN A 142 -34.94 -7.26 -4.67
C ASN A 142 -34.84 -7.92 -6.06
#